data_AF-A0A3C0C7D8-F1
#
_entry.id   AF-A0A3C0C7D8-F1
#
_cell.length_a   1.000
_cell.length_b   1.000
_cell.length_c   1.000
_cell.angle_alpha   90.00
_cell.angle_beta   90.00
_cell.angle_gamma   90.00
#
_symmetry.space_group_name_H-M   'P 1'
#
loop_
_entity.id
_entity.type
_entity.pdbx_description
1 polymer ?
#
loop_
_entity_poly.entity_id
_entity_poly.type
_entity_poly.pdbx_seq_one_letter_code
_entity_poly.pdbx_strand_id
1 'polypeptide(L)'
;VYASTYNPAAREYKRKHNILWGGERMGVLIQPIAGKMRDSKYYPELAGTAFSQVFRRPSPRIRKEDGVARICFGLGTRTVDRSFARTFYLTNPNLRPEGNRPAEIVSHSQEQFDYVDIEHNAFMTAYAGNYIRMIMQEHKMAQSYLQWYDGNMFHWLLADTRDMVAPRAVFTFAELPQKCPQLFKRIKKLLRLFEEELRLPSDMEFTYESAGDEFTLVQLRPLSVYDDKGKVVIPEVSPENTILRGNRMVANGRLENIKHIVYVDPELYGRTPDFYDVARAIGEINAKLDGERYLLVGPGRWGSSNPVLGVPVQYSELSNSGCLVELGIPSKGMAPELSYGTHFFLDLDGDNILYLPVFDGEKGNVYNKGWFESREWTSAHHPAVRHYRGTFDVLLDGDSEVGVVIDKGDTEVKGK
;
A
#
# COMPACT_ATOMS: atom_id res chain seq x y z
N VAL A 1 -24.10 -5.16 4.66
CA VAL A 1 -23.11 -6.26 4.85
C VAL A 1 -23.47 -7.48 4.02
N TYR A 2 -24.59 -8.18 4.22
CA TYR A 2 -24.86 -9.41 3.43
C TYR A 2 -24.81 -9.24 1.91
N ALA A 3 -25.33 -8.14 1.37
CA ALA A 3 -25.23 -7.84 -0.06
C ALA A 3 -23.77 -7.77 -0.58
N SER A 4 -22.79 -7.49 0.30
CA SER A 4 -21.40 -7.35 -0.12
C SER A 4 -20.76 -8.65 -0.61
N THR A 5 -21.36 -9.81 -0.29
CA THR A 5 -20.90 -11.12 -0.80
C THR A 5 -21.14 -11.28 -2.31
N TYR A 6 -21.93 -10.39 -2.91
CA TYR A 6 -22.26 -10.35 -4.34
C TYR A 6 -21.52 -9.25 -5.11
N ASN A 7 -20.60 -8.54 -4.47
CA ASN A 7 -19.76 -7.51 -5.11
C ASN A 7 -18.91 -8.11 -6.24
N PRO A 8 -18.68 -7.41 -7.36
CA PRO A 8 -17.90 -7.94 -8.49
C PRO A 8 -16.57 -8.58 -8.10
N ALA A 9 -15.79 -7.95 -7.20
CA ALA A 9 -14.54 -8.50 -6.68
C ALA A 9 -14.73 -9.83 -5.94
N ALA A 10 -15.71 -9.92 -5.04
CA ALA A 10 -16.04 -11.15 -4.32
C ALA A 10 -16.55 -12.25 -5.25
N ARG A 11 -17.32 -11.89 -6.29
CA ARG A 11 -17.80 -12.83 -7.31
C ARG A 11 -16.63 -13.42 -8.10
N GLU A 12 -15.70 -12.56 -8.52
CA GLU A 12 -14.54 -12.96 -9.30
C GLU A 12 -13.59 -13.83 -8.47
N TYR A 13 -13.33 -13.46 -7.22
CA TYR A 13 -12.51 -14.26 -6.32
C TYR A 13 -13.06 -15.68 -6.16
N LYS A 14 -14.38 -15.82 -5.96
CA LYS A 14 -15.05 -17.13 -5.86
C LYS A 14 -14.93 -17.94 -7.14
N ARG A 15 -15.17 -17.31 -8.29
CA ARG A 15 -15.06 -17.97 -9.60
C ARG A 15 -13.66 -18.56 -9.78
N LYS A 16 -12.63 -17.77 -9.47
CA LYS A 16 -11.24 -18.16 -9.61
C LYS A 16 -10.82 -19.29 -8.67
N HIS A 17 -11.35 -19.32 -7.46
CA HIS A 17 -11.05 -20.34 -6.45
C HIS A 17 -12.02 -21.53 -6.48
N ASN A 18 -12.87 -21.65 -7.51
CA ASN A 18 -13.90 -22.68 -7.63
C ASN A 18 -14.82 -22.78 -6.39
N ILE A 19 -15.08 -21.66 -5.72
CA ILE A 19 -15.98 -21.59 -4.57
C ILE A 19 -17.41 -21.53 -5.09
N LEU A 20 -18.23 -22.51 -4.71
CA LEU A 20 -19.63 -22.61 -5.13
C LEU A 20 -20.44 -21.39 -4.68
N TRP A 21 -21.25 -20.89 -5.61
CA TRP A 21 -22.19 -19.79 -5.35
C TRP A 21 -23.40 -20.23 -4.55
N GLY A 22 -23.87 -19.37 -3.65
CA GLY A 22 -25.13 -19.56 -2.91
C GLY A 22 -25.00 -20.41 -1.64
N GLY A 23 -23.79 -20.80 -1.26
CA GLY A 23 -23.49 -21.53 -0.02
C GLY A 23 -22.80 -20.68 1.06
N GLU A 24 -22.60 -19.39 0.81
CA GLU A 24 -21.79 -18.55 1.68
C GLU A 24 -22.49 -18.26 3.01
N ARG A 25 -21.76 -18.44 4.11
CA ARG A 25 -22.21 -18.04 5.45
C ARG A 25 -21.40 -16.84 5.88
N MET A 26 -22.03 -15.67 5.90
CA MET A 26 -21.41 -14.43 6.37
C MET A 26 -21.78 -14.19 7.85
N GLY A 27 -20.78 -14.18 8.72
CA GLY A 27 -20.94 -13.69 10.09
C GLY A 27 -21.00 -12.16 10.10
N VAL A 28 -21.93 -11.59 10.88
CA VAL A 28 -21.97 -10.13 11.10
C VAL A 28 -21.59 -9.87 12.54
N LEU A 29 -20.44 -9.21 12.72
CA LEU A 29 -19.98 -8.74 14.02
C LEU A 29 -20.47 -7.31 14.23
N ILE A 30 -21.24 -7.08 15.29
CA ILE A 30 -21.64 -5.74 15.73
C ILE A 30 -20.76 -5.39 16.93
N GLN A 31 -19.84 -4.45 16.75
CA GLN A 31 -18.85 -4.06 17.75
C GLN A 31 -19.04 -2.57 18.10
N PRO A 32 -19.04 -2.19 19.38
CA PRO A 32 -18.97 -0.79 19.77
C PRO A 32 -17.67 -0.15 19.24
N ILE A 33 -17.77 1.07 18.70
CA ILE A 33 -16.58 1.81 18.25
C ILE A 33 -15.75 2.20 19.48
N ALA A 34 -14.47 1.86 19.48
CA ALA A 34 -13.53 2.31 20.50
C ALA A 34 -13.23 3.81 20.32
N GLY A 35 -13.44 4.61 21.36
CA GLY A 35 -13.21 6.04 21.33
C GLY A 35 -13.77 6.77 22.54
N LYS A 36 -13.71 8.10 22.51
CA LYS A 36 -14.30 8.99 23.52
C LYS A 36 -15.11 10.08 22.84
N MET A 37 -16.16 10.52 23.53
CA MET A 37 -16.92 11.71 23.14
C MET A 37 -16.09 12.95 23.43
N ARG A 38 -15.96 13.84 22.43
CA ARG A 38 -15.31 15.14 22.53
C ARG A 38 -16.22 16.16 21.83
N ASP A 39 -16.95 16.92 22.63
CA ASP A 39 -18.08 17.73 22.15
C ASP A 39 -19.12 16.83 21.42
N SER A 40 -19.52 17.12 20.19
CA SER A 40 -20.42 16.27 19.38
C SER A 40 -19.74 15.14 18.61
N LYS A 41 -18.42 14.93 18.82
CA LYS A 41 -17.58 14.08 17.96
C LYS A 41 -17.07 12.88 18.75
N TYR A 42 -17.40 11.68 18.29
CA TYR A 42 -16.95 10.43 18.89
C TYR A 42 -15.86 9.78 18.03
N TYR A 43 -14.67 9.61 18.60
CA TYR A 43 -13.51 9.01 17.93
C TYR A 43 -12.44 8.58 18.96
N PRO A 44 -11.55 7.62 18.64
CA PRO A 44 -10.34 7.41 19.42
C PRO A 44 -9.31 8.49 19.11
N GLU A 45 -8.49 8.89 20.09
CA GLU A 45 -7.39 9.84 19.85
C GLU A 45 -6.47 9.36 18.72
N LEU A 46 -5.87 8.17 18.88
CA LEU A 46 -5.08 7.51 17.85
C LEU A 46 -5.71 6.17 17.46
N ALA A 47 -5.59 5.82 16.18
CA ALA A 47 -5.89 4.49 15.67
C ALA A 47 -4.70 3.98 14.85
N GLY A 48 -4.52 2.67 14.79
CA GLY A 48 -3.41 2.08 14.07
C GLY A 48 -3.66 0.67 13.55
N THR A 49 -2.96 0.34 12.47
CA THR A 49 -2.75 -1.03 12.00
C THR A 49 -1.29 -1.39 12.23
N ALA A 50 -1.00 -2.62 12.62
CA ALA A 50 0.37 -3.09 12.79
C ALA A 50 0.56 -4.52 12.30
N PHE A 51 1.75 -4.80 11.80
CA PHE A 51 2.13 -6.03 11.13
C PHE A 51 3.41 -6.55 11.77
N SER A 52 3.46 -7.85 12.04
CA SER A 52 4.63 -8.47 12.66
C SER A 52 5.83 -8.55 11.72
N GLN A 53 5.59 -8.47 10.40
CA GLN A 53 6.63 -8.45 9.37
C GLN A 53 6.56 -7.23 8.45
N VAL A 54 7.73 -6.82 7.95
CA VAL A 54 7.92 -5.72 7.00
C VAL A 54 8.06 -6.27 5.59
N PHE A 55 7.05 -6.03 4.74
CA PHE A 55 7.02 -6.49 3.35
C PHE A 55 7.51 -5.46 2.32
N ARG A 56 7.85 -4.23 2.70
CA ARG A 56 8.67 -3.35 1.85
C ARG A 56 9.68 -2.66 2.73
N ARG A 57 10.95 -2.98 2.53
CA ARG A 57 12.04 -2.38 3.30
C ARG A 57 12.44 -1.07 2.62
N PRO A 58 12.30 0.09 3.30
CA PRO A 58 12.70 1.37 2.72
C PRO A 58 14.22 1.56 2.74
N SER A 59 14.93 0.71 3.47
CA SER A 59 16.36 0.78 3.70
C SER A 59 16.88 -0.58 4.15
N PRO A 60 18.14 -0.93 3.85
CA PRO A 60 18.80 -2.13 4.41
C PRO A 60 18.86 -2.16 5.94
N ARG A 61 18.61 -1.03 6.62
CA ARG A 61 18.56 -0.94 8.08
C ARG A 61 17.31 -1.59 8.69
N ILE A 62 16.28 -1.82 7.89
CA ILE A 62 15.03 -2.45 8.33
C ILE A 62 15.08 -3.92 7.91
N ARG A 63 14.81 -4.82 8.84
CA ARG A 63 14.69 -6.25 8.57
C ARG A 63 13.22 -6.65 8.44
N LYS A 64 12.96 -7.80 7.83
CA LYS A 64 11.60 -8.33 7.67
C LYS A 64 10.94 -8.53 9.04
N GLU A 65 11.67 -8.97 10.06
CA GLU A 65 11.16 -9.30 11.40
C GLU A 65 11.04 -8.08 12.32
N ASP A 66 11.34 -6.87 11.81
CA ASP A 66 11.31 -5.67 12.63
C ASP A 66 9.89 -5.19 12.94
N GLY A 67 8.90 -5.63 12.16
CA GLY A 67 7.51 -5.21 12.23
C GLY A 67 7.27 -3.74 11.87
N VAL A 68 6.04 -3.41 11.50
CA VAL A 68 5.65 -2.06 11.08
C VAL A 68 4.27 -1.71 11.60
N ALA A 69 4.08 -0.46 12.01
CA ALA A 69 2.78 0.10 12.38
C ALA A 69 2.47 1.35 11.55
N ARG A 70 1.21 1.51 11.13
CA ARG A 70 0.66 2.74 10.54
C ARG A 70 -0.29 3.35 11.54
N ILE A 71 -0.09 4.61 11.91
CA ILE A 71 -0.87 5.30 12.94
C ILE A 71 -1.45 6.58 12.37
N CYS A 72 -2.73 6.85 12.64
CA CYS A 72 -3.41 8.09 12.33
C CYS A 72 -4.11 8.67 13.58
N PHE A 73 -4.51 9.93 13.48
CA PHE A 73 -5.39 10.59 14.45
C PHE A 73 -6.86 10.42 14.03
N GLY A 74 -7.75 10.17 14.98
CA GLY A 74 -9.17 9.89 14.70
C GLY A 74 -9.47 8.42 14.39
N LEU A 75 -10.61 8.15 13.75
CA LEU A 75 -11.02 6.79 13.37
C LEU A 75 -9.98 6.10 12.47
N GLY A 76 -9.84 4.78 12.65
CA GLY A 76 -8.83 3.94 11.97
C GLY A 76 -9.03 3.76 10.47
N THR A 77 -10.09 4.33 9.87
CA THR A 77 -10.37 4.34 8.41
C THR A 77 -9.14 4.76 7.59
N ARG A 78 -8.31 5.64 8.16
CA ARG A 78 -7.13 6.18 7.51
C ARG A 78 -5.86 5.32 7.60
N THR A 79 -5.87 4.30 8.47
CA THR A 79 -4.75 3.36 8.66
C THR A 79 -4.72 2.26 7.62
N VAL A 80 -5.90 1.94 7.07
CA VAL A 80 -6.08 0.93 6.03
C VAL A 80 -5.94 1.59 4.66
N ASP A 81 -6.70 2.65 4.41
CA ASP A 81 -6.65 3.39 3.14
C ASP A 81 -5.42 4.30 3.01
N ARG A 82 -5.19 4.84 1.80
CA ARG A 82 -4.10 5.77 1.48
C ARG A 82 -4.31 7.16 2.10
N SER A 83 -4.61 7.23 3.39
CA SER A 83 -5.00 8.47 4.07
C SER A 83 -3.92 8.91 5.04
N PHE A 84 -2.71 9.15 4.52
CA PHE A 84 -1.61 9.84 5.20
C PHE A 84 -1.30 9.41 6.66
N ALA A 85 -1.64 8.17 7.03
CA ALA A 85 -1.25 7.57 8.30
C ALA A 85 0.27 7.38 8.32
N ARG A 86 0.93 7.81 9.40
CA ARG A 86 2.39 7.73 9.50
C ARG A 86 2.83 6.29 9.75
N THR A 87 3.84 5.86 8.98
CA THR A 87 4.49 4.56 9.13
C THR A 87 5.61 4.62 10.19
N PHE A 88 5.66 3.62 11.04
CA PHE A 88 6.65 3.41 12.08
C PHE A 88 7.20 1.98 11.99
N TYR A 89 8.51 1.84 11.79
CA TYR A 89 9.18 0.55 11.95
C TYR A 89 9.45 0.30 13.43
N LEU A 90 9.01 -0.83 13.99
CA LEU A 90 8.95 -0.99 15.45
C LEU A 90 10.34 -1.06 16.12
N THR A 91 11.38 -1.39 15.36
CA THR A 91 12.80 -1.32 15.79
C THR A 91 13.43 0.05 15.59
N ASN A 92 12.94 0.83 14.62
CA ASN A 92 13.43 2.16 14.29
C ASN A 92 12.27 3.18 14.12
N PRO A 93 11.52 3.53 15.20
CA PRO A 93 10.32 4.36 15.07
C PRO A 93 10.59 5.81 14.58
N ASN A 94 11.83 6.28 14.70
CA ASN A 94 12.23 7.60 14.23
C ASN A 94 12.61 7.63 12.75
N LEU A 95 12.71 6.46 12.07
CA LEU A 95 12.97 6.41 10.64
C LEU A 95 11.75 6.91 9.87
N ARG A 96 11.97 7.85 8.95
CA ARG A 96 10.96 8.38 8.03
C ARG A 96 11.19 7.86 6.61
N PRO A 97 10.38 6.91 6.11
CA PRO A 97 10.52 6.43 4.74
C PRO A 97 10.31 7.53 3.69
N GLU A 98 9.52 8.55 3.99
CA GLU A 98 9.26 9.71 3.13
C GLU A 98 10.45 10.67 3.01
N GLY A 99 11.43 10.58 3.92
CA GLY A 99 12.56 11.51 4.02
C GLY A 99 12.45 12.47 5.21
N ASN A 100 13.42 13.39 5.29
CA ASN A 100 13.54 14.32 6.43
C ASN A 100 13.28 15.78 6.03
N ARG A 101 13.06 16.08 4.75
CA ARG A 101 12.80 17.45 4.31
C ARG A 101 11.36 17.84 4.67
N PRO A 102 11.10 19.05 5.18
CA PRO A 102 9.75 19.45 5.56
C PRO A 102 8.69 19.28 4.44
N ALA A 103 9.06 19.60 3.21
CA ALA A 103 8.21 19.44 2.03
C ALA A 103 7.82 17.97 1.75
N GLU A 104 8.74 17.02 1.99
CA GLU A 104 8.48 15.57 1.84
C GLU A 104 7.60 15.04 2.96
N ILE A 105 7.82 15.52 4.19
CA ILE A 105 7.03 15.11 5.35
C ILE A 105 5.58 15.59 5.20
N VAL A 106 5.37 16.87 4.86
CA VAL A 106 4.01 17.42 4.74
C VAL A 106 3.22 16.77 3.61
N SER A 107 3.87 16.40 2.49
CA SER A 107 3.18 15.72 1.38
C SER A 107 2.68 14.33 1.74
N HIS A 108 3.18 13.74 2.84
CA HIS A 108 2.79 12.42 3.34
C HIS A 108 2.11 12.46 4.72
N SER A 109 1.75 13.65 5.21
CA SER A 109 1.18 13.83 6.54
C SER A 109 -0.32 14.11 6.50
N GLN A 110 -1.02 13.61 7.52
CA GLN A 110 -2.46 13.75 7.65
C GLN A 110 -2.84 15.18 8.02
N GLU A 111 -3.84 15.74 7.34
CA GLU A 111 -4.44 17.05 7.68
C GLU A 111 -5.93 16.95 8.04
N GLN A 112 -6.51 15.79 7.80
CA GLN A 112 -7.91 15.51 8.06
C GLN A 112 -8.05 14.28 8.93
N PHE A 113 -9.07 14.24 9.79
CA PHE A 113 -9.38 13.09 10.62
C PHE A 113 -10.86 12.75 10.53
N ASP A 114 -11.16 11.47 10.69
CA ASP A 114 -12.52 10.96 10.60
C ASP A 114 -13.08 10.73 12.01
N TYR A 115 -14.37 10.97 12.18
CA TYR A 115 -15.10 10.85 13.44
C TYR A 115 -16.55 10.46 13.18
N VAL A 116 -17.23 9.99 14.24
CA VAL A 116 -18.69 9.85 14.22
C VAL A 116 -19.29 11.13 14.77
N ASP A 117 -20.05 11.84 13.95
CA ASP A 117 -20.89 12.95 14.40
C ASP A 117 -22.15 12.38 15.04
N ILE A 118 -22.29 12.61 16.34
CA ILE A 118 -23.40 12.05 17.13
C ILE A 118 -24.68 12.87 16.96
N GLU A 119 -24.57 14.17 16.66
CA GLU A 119 -25.74 15.03 16.41
C GLU A 119 -26.40 14.68 15.08
N HIS A 120 -25.59 14.44 14.05
CA HIS A 120 -26.06 14.11 12.70
C HIS A 120 -26.13 12.60 12.42
N ASN A 121 -25.67 11.77 13.37
CA ASN A 121 -25.59 10.31 13.26
C ASN A 121 -24.89 9.84 11.98
N ALA A 122 -23.73 10.44 11.68
CA ALA A 122 -23.02 10.26 10.42
C ALA A 122 -21.51 10.08 10.62
N PHE A 123 -20.88 9.32 9.72
CA PHE A 123 -19.42 9.33 9.59
C PHE A 123 -18.99 10.59 8.85
N MET A 124 -18.12 11.38 9.46
CA MET A 124 -17.68 12.66 8.94
C MET A 124 -16.17 12.78 8.96
N THR A 125 -15.67 13.67 8.11
CA THR A 125 -14.26 14.04 8.03
C THR A 125 -14.11 15.53 8.33
N ALA A 126 -13.13 15.87 9.16
CA ALA A 126 -12.79 17.25 9.51
C ALA A 126 -11.34 17.56 9.14
N TYR A 127 -11.07 18.81 8.78
CA TYR A 127 -9.70 19.34 8.67
C TYR A 127 -9.18 19.76 10.03
N ALA A 128 -7.97 19.33 10.40
CA ALA A 128 -7.34 19.63 11.68
C ALA A 128 -7.27 21.14 11.95
N GLY A 129 -6.94 21.93 10.92
CA GLY A 129 -6.85 23.39 11.00
C GLY A 129 -8.11 24.08 11.52
N ASN A 130 -9.30 23.53 11.23
CA ASN A 130 -10.58 24.08 11.68
C ASN A 130 -10.88 23.75 13.15
N TYR A 131 -10.17 22.77 13.72
CA TYR A 131 -10.47 22.19 15.03
C TYR A 131 -9.31 22.25 16.02
N ILE A 132 -8.27 23.06 15.76
CA ILE A 132 -7.06 23.12 16.58
C ILE A 132 -7.35 23.42 18.05
N ARG A 133 -8.25 24.37 18.33
CA ARG A 133 -8.60 24.71 19.72
C ARG A 133 -9.18 23.52 20.46
N MET A 134 -10.11 22.80 19.83
CA MET A 134 -10.70 21.58 20.41
C MET A 134 -9.62 20.50 20.56
N ILE A 135 -8.77 20.29 19.55
CA ILE A 135 -7.71 19.27 19.63
C ILE A 135 -6.76 19.56 20.79
N MET A 136 -6.35 20.81 20.97
CA MET A 136 -5.46 21.21 22.07
C MET A 136 -6.11 21.10 23.46
N GLN A 137 -7.41 21.34 23.57
CA GLN A 137 -8.15 21.26 24.83
C GLN A 137 -8.39 19.80 25.24
N GLU A 138 -8.82 18.97 24.30
CA GLU A 138 -9.24 17.59 24.56
C GLU A 138 -8.06 16.60 24.55
N HIS A 139 -6.95 16.93 23.91
CA HIS A 139 -5.80 16.03 23.77
C HIS A 139 -4.52 16.64 24.32
N LYS A 140 -4.21 16.28 25.56
CA LYS A 140 -3.04 16.81 26.31
C LYS A 140 -1.70 16.55 25.61
N MET A 141 -1.62 15.50 24.80
CA MET A 141 -0.40 15.10 24.11
C MET A 141 -0.36 15.57 22.65
N ALA A 142 -1.26 16.47 22.22
CA ALA A 142 -1.38 16.92 20.83
C ALA A 142 -0.04 17.31 20.17
N GLN A 143 0.87 17.96 20.91
CA GLN A 143 2.19 18.35 20.39
C GLN A 143 3.07 17.17 19.97
N SER A 144 2.82 15.98 20.52
CA SER A 144 3.54 14.77 20.15
C SER A 144 3.26 14.35 18.71
N TYR A 145 2.15 14.82 18.14
CA TYR A 145 1.73 14.41 16.82
C TYR A 145 1.19 15.47 15.88
N LEU A 146 0.91 16.68 16.34
CA LEU A 146 0.40 17.78 15.53
C LEU A 146 1.38 18.96 15.57
N GLN A 147 1.71 19.48 14.39
CA GLN A 147 2.62 20.63 14.21
C GLN A 147 2.03 21.62 13.21
N TRP A 148 2.50 22.86 13.26
CA TRP A 148 2.25 23.87 12.23
C TRP A 148 3.29 23.77 11.12
N TYR A 149 2.87 23.99 9.87
CA TYR A 149 3.74 24.08 8.72
C TYR A 149 3.48 25.40 7.96
N ASP A 150 4.52 26.21 7.76
CA ASP A 150 4.43 27.55 7.15
C ASP A 150 4.79 27.59 5.65
N GLY A 151 4.98 26.41 5.02
CA GLY A 151 5.48 26.30 3.64
C GLY A 151 6.99 26.07 3.54
N ASN A 152 7.74 26.21 4.63
CA ASN A 152 9.18 25.97 4.67
C ASN A 152 9.59 25.01 5.79
N MET A 153 9.12 25.22 7.02
CA MET A 153 9.51 24.43 8.18
C MET A 153 8.33 24.10 9.10
N PHE A 154 8.57 23.15 10.01
CA PHE A 154 7.60 22.80 11.05
C PHE A 154 7.84 23.60 12.32
N HIS A 155 6.75 23.95 12.99
CA HIS A 155 6.75 24.68 14.24
C HIS A 155 5.90 23.97 15.29
N TRP A 156 6.26 24.16 16.56
CA TRP A 156 5.49 23.63 17.68
C TRP A 156 4.08 24.21 17.69
N LEU A 157 3.12 23.43 18.19
CA LEU A 157 1.71 23.81 18.20
C LEU A 157 1.43 25.09 19.01
N LEU A 158 2.27 25.40 19.99
CA LEU A 158 2.20 26.63 20.81
C LEU A 158 2.92 27.84 20.21
N ALA A 159 3.55 27.70 19.04
CA ALA A 159 4.19 28.83 18.36
C ALA A 159 3.15 29.90 17.98
N ASP A 160 3.57 31.17 17.99
CA ASP A 160 2.73 32.25 17.49
C ASP A 160 2.60 32.13 15.96
N THR A 161 1.36 31.97 15.50
CA THR A 161 1.06 31.77 14.08
C THR A 161 0.83 33.08 13.34
N ARG A 162 0.85 34.25 14.01
CA ARG A 162 0.52 35.55 13.38
C ARG A 162 1.48 35.96 12.27
N ASP A 163 2.76 35.59 12.40
CA ASP A 163 3.79 35.87 11.41
C ASP A 163 3.93 34.77 10.35
N MET A 164 3.14 33.69 10.45
CA MET A 164 3.14 32.59 9.49
C MET A 164 2.23 32.91 8.31
N VAL A 165 2.75 32.70 7.11
CA VAL A 165 1.94 32.81 5.89
C VAL A 165 1.17 31.50 5.66
N ALA A 166 -0.16 31.56 5.78
CA ALA A 166 -1.07 30.44 5.54
C ALA A 166 -0.66 29.12 6.26
N PRO A 167 -0.46 29.12 7.59
CA PRO A 167 0.01 27.95 8.31
C PRO A 167 -0.99 26.79 8.22
N ARG A 168 -0.48 25.61 7.92
CA ARG A 168 -1.24 24.36 7.85
C ARG A 168 -1.02 23.55 9.12
N ALA A 169 -2.08 22.99 9.67
CA ALA A 169 -1.99 22.07 10.80
C ALA A 169 -1.85 20.64 10.29
N VAL A 170 -0.75 19.99 10.67
CA VAL A 170 -0.30 18.74 10.05
C VAL A 170 0.04 17.71 11.12
N PHE A 171 -0.54 16.52 11.01
CA PHE A 171 -0.25 15.40 11.90
C PHE A 171 1.05 14.70 11.48
N THR A 172 2.19 15.20 11.95
CA THR A 172 3.51 14.65 11.64
C THR A 172 3.92 13.50 12.57
N PHE A 173 3.24 13.33 13.72
CA PHE A 173 3.55 12.35 14.77
C PHE A 173 4.97 12.46 15.34
N ALA A 174 5.66 13.59 15.13
CA ALA A 174 7.12 13.72 15.24
C ALA A 174 7.70 13.17 16.56
N GLU A 175 7.08 13.48 17.69
CA GLU A 175 7.56 13.05 19.01
C GLU A 175 6.81 11.84 19.58
N LEU A 176 5.85 11.27 18.85
CA LEU A 176 5.02 10.17 19.35
C LEU A 176 5.84 9.00 19.91
N PRO A 177 6.93 8.52 19.27
CA PRO A 177 7.75 7.45 19.84
C PRO A 177 8.43 7.81 21.17
N GLN A 178 8.87 9.06 21.32
CA GLN A 178 9.53 9.53 22.53
C GLN A 178 8.53 9.75 23.66
N LYS A 179 7.36 10.30 23.34
CA LYS A 179 6.33 10.70 24.31
C LYS A 179 5.42 9.53 24.71
N CYS A 180 5.20 8.57 23.82
CA CYS A 180 4.37 7.38 24.03
C CYS A 180 5.17 6.08 23.79
N PRO A 181 6.29 5.83 24.48
CA PRO A 181 7.11 4.65 24.22
C PRO A 181 6.41 3.33 24.58
N GLN A 182 5.42 3.38 25.49
CA GLN A 182 4.65 2.20 25.90
C GLN A 182 3.75 1.65 24.79
N LEU A 183 3.23 2.53 23.92
CA LEU A 183 2.47 2.13 22.74
C LEU A 183 3.29 1.18 21.87
N PHE A 184 4.49 1.60 21.46
CA PHE A 184 5.36 0.81 20.58
C PHE A 184 5.84 -0.50 21.25
N LYS A 185 6.14 -0.45 22.56
CA LYS A 185 6.48 -1.65 23.33
C LYS A 185 5.33 -2.65 23.37
N ARG A 186 4.09 -2.18 23.58
CA ARG A 186 2.88 -3.01 23.62
C ARG A 186 2.60 -3.62 22.26
N ILE A 187 2.69 -2.81 21.20
CA ILE A 187 2.52 -3.28 19.81
C ILE A 187 3.49 -4.43 19.51
N LYS A 188 4.79 -4.22 19.77
CA LYS A 188 5.83 -5.22 19.52
C LYS A 188 5.62 -6.51 20.33
N LYS A 189 5.24 -6.38 21.61
CA LYS A 189 5.00 -7.54 22.48
C LYS A 189 3.79 -8.36 22.05
N LEU A 190 2.69 -7.69 21.68
CA LEU A 190 1.48 -8.36 21.20
C LEU A 190 1.75 -9.09 19.88
N LEU A 191 2.27 -8.41 18.87
CA LEU A 191 2.56 -9.03 17.57
C LEU A 191 3.46 -10.27 17.72
N ARG A 192 4.51 -10.18 18.54
CA ARG A 192 5.39 -11.31 18.81
C ARG A 192 4.66 -12.48 19.48
N LEU A 193 3.86 -12.20 20.51
CA LEU A 193 3.06 -13.23 21.18
C LEU A 193 2.13 -13.93 20.18
N PHE A 194 1.43 -13.18 19.34
CA PHE A 194 0.50 -13.77 18.39
C PHE A 194 1.21 -14.53 17.26
N GLU A 195 2.34 -14.05 16.77
CA GLU A 195 3.15 -14.79 15.79
C GLU A 195 3.69 -16.11 16.37
N GLU A 196 4.12 -16.12 17.64
CA GLU A 196 4.56 -17.33 18.35
C GLU A 196 3.41 -18.34 18.53
N GLU A 197 2.22 -17.88 18.93
CA GLU A 197 1.04 -18.74 19.17
C GLU A 197 0.39 -19.24 17.87
N LEU A 198 0.27 -18.38 16.86
CA LEU A 198 -0.33 -18.73 15.56
C LEU A 198 0.64 -19.47 14.64
N ARG A 199 1.95 -19.41 14.92
CA ARG A 199 3.04 -19.89 14.04
C ARG A 199 2.98 -19.30 12.63
N LEU A 200 2.36 -18.14 12.51
CA LEU A 200 2.19 -17.38 11.28
C LEU A 200 2.40 -15.90 11.63
N PRO A 201 2.94 -15.10 10.70
CA PRO A 201 2.96 -13.65 10.82
C PRO A 201 1.54 -13.14 11.09
N SER A 202 1.43 -12.05 11.85
CA SER A 202 0.13 -11.52 12.28
C SER A 202 0.00 -10.04 11.99
N ASP A 203 -1.24 -9.60 11.78
CA ASP A 203 -1.60 -8.20 11.82
C ASP A 203 -2.63 -7.93 12.92
N MET A 204 -2.70 -6.67 13.34
CA MET A 204 -3.69 -6.20 14.28
C MET A 204 -4.11 -4.76 14.01
N GLU A 205 -5.35 -4.47 14.36
CA GLU A 205 -5.92 -3.12 14.40
C GLU A 205 -6.14 -2.73 15.86
N PHE A 206 -5.83 -1.47 16.19
CA PHE A 206 -5.92 -0.98 17.56
C PHE A 206 -6.33 0.49 17.62
N THR A 207 -6.78 0.91 18.80
CA THR A 207 -6.90 2.32 19.18
C THR A 207 -6.07 2.62 20.42
N TYR A 208 -5.71 3.89 20.60
CA TYR A 208 -4.88 4.32 21.71
C TYR A 208 -5.25 5.73 22.19
N GLU A 209 -5.44 5.86 23.50
CA GLU A 209 -5.67 7.13 24.21
C GLU A 209 -4.43 7.49 25.01
N SER A 210 -3.74 8.55 24.60
CA SER A 210 -2.35 8.82 24.99
C SER A 210 -2.21 9.31 26.43
N ALA A 211 -3.19 10.08 26.92
CA ALA A 211 -3.15 10.63 28.28
C ALA A 211 -3.32 9.56 29.37
N GLY A 212 -4.01 8.46 29.06
CA GLY A 212 -4.27 7.34 29.97
C GLY A 212 -3.45 6.08 29.70
N ASP A 213 -2.64 6.05 28.63
CA ASP A 213 -1.96 4.84 28.12
C ASP A 213 -2.94 3.67 27.87
N GLU A 214 -4.16 3.99 27.44
CA GLU A 214 -5.22 3.01 27.19
C GLU A 214 -5.10 2.48 25.75
N PHE A 215 -4.76 1.20 25.62
CA PHE A 215 -4.66 0.52 24.32
C PHE A 215 -5.85 -0.44 24.17
N THR A 216 -6.57 -0.33 23.07
CA THR A 216 -7.67 -1.24 22.74
C THR A 216 -7.30 -2.04 21.51
N LEU A 217 -7.24 -3.36 21.63
CA LEU A 217 -7.12 -4.27 20.49
C LEU A 217 -8.50 -4.40 19.83
N VAL A 218 -8.62 -4.00 18.56
CA VAL A 218 -9.88 -4.00 17.80
C VAL A 218 -10.03 -5.28 16.99
N GLN A 219 -8.99 -5.62 16.24
CA GLN A 219 -8.95 -6.82 15.41
C GLN A 219 -7.55 -7.43 15.45
N LEU A 220 -7.49 -8.76 15.30
CA LEU A 220 -6.25 -9.49 15.10
C LEU A 220 -6.50 -10.66 14.16
N ARG A 221 -5.58 -10.88 13.21
CA ARG A 221 -5.65 -12.03 12.30
C ARG A 221 -4.24 -12.49 11.90
N PRO A 222 -4.08 -13.78 11.54
CA PRO A 222 -2.90 -14.21 10.81
C PRO A 222 -2.84 -13.47 9.47
N LEU A 223 -1.64 -13.08 9.08
CA LEU A 223 -1.36 -12.65 7.72
C LEU A 223 -1.22 -13.89 6.85
N SER A 224 -1.95 -13.93 5.75
CA SER A 224 -1.62 -14.85 4.67
C SER A 224 -0.19 -14.52 4.23
N VAL A 225 0.68 -15.53 4.30
CA VAL A 225 2.10 -15.38 3.98
C VAL A 225 2.27 -15.83 2.54
N TYR A 226 3.11 -15.11 1.79
CA TYR A 226 3.80 -15.68 0.64
C TYR A 226 4.27 -17.08 1.03
N ASP A 227 3.70 -18.10 0.39
CA ASP A 227 4.32 -19.41 0.38
C ASP A 227 5.73 -19.16 -0.16
N ASP A 228 6.75 -19.23 0.70
CA ASP A 228 8.13 -18.99 0.31
C ASP A 228 8.42 -20.08 -0.72
N LYS A 229 8.39 -19.72 -2.02
CA LYS A 229 8.40 -20.66 -3.16
C LYS A 229 9.77 -21.36 -3.33
N GLY A 230 10.49 -21.53 -2.24
CA GLY A 230 11.87 -21.95 -2.17
C GLY A 230 12.81 -20.83 -2.60
N LYS A 231 14.11 -21.10 -2.42
CA LYS A 231 15.18 -20.23 -2.88
C LYS A 231 15.09 -20.05 -4.40
N VAL A 232 14.93 -18.81 -4.85
CA VAL A 232 14.97 -18.44 -6.27
C VAL A 232 16.39 -18.02 -6.62
N VAL A 233 16.97 -18.66 -7.64
CA VAL A 233 18.28 -18.26 -8.17
C VAL A 233 18.05 -17.49 -9.46
N ILE A 234 18.45 -16.22 -9.47
CA ILE A 234 18.40 -15.39 -10.66
C ILE A 234 19.67 -15.64 -11.48
N PRO A 235 19.57 -16.16 -12.72
CA PRO A 235 20.74 -16.37 -13.57
C PRO A 235 21.35 -15.03 -14.01
N GLU A 236 22.58 -15.06 -14.52
CA GLU A 236 23.11 -13.89 -15.23
C GLU A 236 22.32 -13.70 -16.53
N VAL A 237 21.61 -12.56 -16.63
CA VAL A 237 20.81 -12.19 -17.79
C VAL A 237 21.51 -11.03 -18.49
N SER A 238 21.60 -11.11 -19.83
CA SER A 238 22.15 -10.00 -20.61
C SER A 238 21.26 -8.75 -20.46
N PRO A 239 21.84 -7.54 -20.50
CA PRO A 239 21.07 -6.29 -20.38
C PRO A 239 19.95 -6.15 -21.44
N GLU A 240 20.19 -6.68 -22.64
CA GLU A 240 19.26 -6.68 -23.77
C GLU A 240 18.03 -7.58 -23.55
N ASN A 241 18.15 -8.66 -22.77
CA ASN A 241 17.04 -9.54 -22.42
C ASN A 241 16.35 -9.13 -21.10
N THR A 242 16.87 -8.12 -20.41
CA THR A 242 16.29 -7.61 -19.16
C THR A 242 15.29 -6.50 -19.47
N ILE A 243 14.00 -6.77 -19.28
CA ILE A 243 12.93 -5.79 -19.49
C ILE A 243 12.84 -4.87 -18.26
N LEU A 244 12.79 -5.48 -17.07
CA LEU A 244 12.60 -4.80 -15.79
C LEU A 244 13.49 -5.43 -14.72
N ARG A 245 14.07 -4.62 -13.84
CA ARG A 245 14.81 -5.08 -12.66
C ARG A 245 14.52 -4.18 -11.47
N GLY A 246 14.19 -4.79 -10.34
CA GLY A 246 14.00 -4.14 -9.04
C GLY A 246 14.98 -4.68 -8.00
N ASN A 247 15.25 -3.89 -6.96
CA ASN A 247 16.18 -4.23 -5.86
C ASN A 247 15.55 -4.08 -4.46
N ARG A 248 14.22 -4.21 -4.36
CA ARG A 248 13.47 -4.11 -3.09
C ARG A 248 12.54 -5.30 -2.86
N MET A 249 12.92 -6.49 -3.34
CA MET A 249 12.11 -7.69 -3.15
C MET A 249 12.13 -8.13 -1.69
N VAL A 250 11.00 -8.66 -1.23
CA VAL A 250 10.86 -9.19 0.14
C VAL A 250 10.39 -10.64 0.18
N ALA A 251 10.04 -11.18 -0.98
CA ALA A 251 9.46 -12.50 -1.13
C ALA A 251 10.08 -13.16 -2.36
N ASN A 252 10.30 -14.46 -2.23
CA ASN A 252 10.70 -15.29 -3.34
C ASN A 252 9.49 -15.54 -4.25
N GLY A 253 9.73 -15.55 -5.55
CA GLY A 253 8.67 -15.72 -6.53
C GLY A 253 9.23 -16.16 -7.87
N ARG A 254 8.53 -17.09 -8.51
CA ARG A 254 8.87 -17.53 -9.86
C ARG A 254 7.62 -17.67 -10.69
N LEU A 255 7.68 -17.13 -11.89
CA LEU A 255 6.64 -17.23 -12.90
C LEU A 255 7.32 -17.35 -14.27
N GLU A 256 7.22 -18.52 -14.89
CA GLU A 256 7.96 -18.84 -16.12
C GLU A 256 7.03 -19.00 -17.31
N ASN A 257 7.56 -18.74 -18.51
CA ASN A 257 6.90 -18.92 -19.80
C ASN A 257 5.59 -18.13 -19.96
N ILE A 258 5.51 -16.95 -19.35
CA ILE A 258 4.36 -16.06 -19.45
C ILE A 258 4.30 -15.45 -20.86
N LYS A 259 3.11 -15.46 -21.46
CA LYS A 259 2.93 -15.06 -22.86
C LYS A 259 2.57 -13.61 -23.07
N HIS A 260 2.25 -12.90 -21.99
CA HIS A 260 1.60 -11.60 -22.06
C HIS A 260 2.20 -10.60 -21.09
N ILE A 261 2.49 -9.40 -21.60
CA ILE A 261 2.70 -8.20 -20.79
C ILE A 261 1.59 -7.20 -21.14
N VAL A 262 0.85 -6.75 -20.14
CA VAL A 262 -0.05 -5.61 -20.22
C VAL A 262 0.66 -4.44 -19.56
N TYR A 263 0.89 -3.39 -20.33
CA TYR A 263 1.68 -2.24 -19.89
C TYR A 263 0.88 -0.95 -20.02
N VAL A 264 0.86 -0.16 -18.96
CA VAL A 264 0.30 1.19 -18.94
C VAL A 264 1.42 2.18 -19.17
N ASP A 265 1.36 2.91 -20.28
CA ASP A 265 2.32 3.95 -20.62
C ASP A 265 2.22 5.15 -19.65
N PRO A 266 3.27 5.46 -18.87
CA PRO A 266 3.26 6.57 -17.92
C PRO A 266 3.19 7.97 -18.54
N GLU A 267 3.62 8.14 -19.79
CA GLU A 267 3.47 9.41 -20.52
C GLU A 267 2.03 9.64 -20.92
N LEU A 268 1.37 8.62 -21.48
CA LEU A 268 -0.03 8.74 -21.87
C LEU A 268 -0.96 8.79 -20.66
N TYR A 269 -0.69 7.98 -19.63
CA TYR A 269 -1.47 7.97 -18.38
C TYR A 269 -1.49 9.34 -17.67
N GLY A 270 -0.38 10.09 -17.71
CA GLY A 270 -0.28 11.39 -17.05
C GLY A 270 -0.84 12.56 -17.87
N ARG A 271 -1.18 12.37 -19.16
CA ARG A 271 -1.62 13.45 -20.05
C ARG A 271 -3.11 13.77 -19.91
N THR A 272 -3.94 12.75 -19.73
CA THR A 272 -5.40 12.86 -19.71
C THR A 272 -5.94 12.33 -18.38
N PRO A 273 -6.95 12.97 -17.79
CA PRO A 273 -7.53 12.54 -16.51
C PRO A 273 -8.58 11.42 -16.67
N ASP A 274 -8.37 10.48 -17.59
CA ASP A 274 -9.25 9.34 -17.92
C ASP A 274 -8.83 8.04 -17.20
N PHE A 275 -8.34 8.18 -15.98
CA PHE A 275 -7.73 7.10 -15.20
C PHE A 275 -8.60 5.85 -15.00
N TYR A 276 -9.92 6.03 -14.92
CA TYR A 276 -10.85 4.90 -14.78
C TYR A 276 -11.05 4.15 -16.10
N ASP A 277 -10.96 4.82 -17.25
CA ASP A 277 -11.02 4.16 -18.56
C ASP A 277 -9.76 3.30 -18.79
N VAL A 278 -8.60 3.76 -18.32
CA VAL A 278 -7.38 2.94 -18.25
C VAL A 278 -7.64 1.66 -17.45
N ALA A 279 -8.27 1.76 -16.28
CA ALA A 279 -8.60 0.60 -15.45
C ALA A 279 -9.57 -0.37 -16.18
N ARG A 280 -10.58 0.14 -16.88
CA ARG A 280 -11.50 -0.66 -17.70
C ARG A 280 -10.80 -1.36 -18.85
N ALA A 281 -9.87 -0.69 -19.53
CA ALA A 281 -9.07 -1.27 -20.62
C ALA A 281 -8.22 -2.44 -20.14
N ILE A 282 -7.64 -2.35 -18.94
CA ILE A 282 -6.94 -3.48 -18.30
C ILE A 282 -7.94 -4.61 -18.02
N GLY A 283 -9.11 -4.29 -17.47
CA GLY A 283 -10.16 -5.28 -17.17
C GLY A 283 -10.64 -6.06 -18.40
N GLU A 284 -10.72 -5.43 -19.57
CA GLU A 284 -11.06 -6.11 -20.83
C GLU A 284 -9.98 -7.11 -21.27
N ILE A 285 -8.70 -6.74 -21.15
CA ILE A 285 -7.61 -7.68 -21.44
C ILE A 285 -7.62 -8.81 -20.41
N ASN A 286 -7.79 -8.49 -19.13
CA ASN A 286 -7.88 -9.47 -18.04
C ASN A 286 -8.98 -10.50 -18.31
N ALA A 287 -10.15 -10.08 -18.78
CA ALA A 287 -11.24 -10.96 -19.14
C ALA A 287 -10.94 -11.82 -20.38
N LYS A 288 -10.22 -11.27 -21.38
CA LYS A 288 -9.77 -12.02 -22.57
C LYS A 288 -8.70 -13.06 -22.26
N LEU A 289 -7.92 -12.84 -21.20
CA LEU A 289 -6.86 -13.74 -20.73
C LEU A 289 -7.34 -14.66 -19.60
N ASP A 290 -8.64 -14.99 -19.54
CA ASP A 290 -9.14 -15.90 -18.52
C ASP A 290 -8.47 -17.28 -18.62
N GLY A 291 -7.93 -17.75 -17.50
CA GLY A 291 -7.12 -18.98 -17.43
C GLY A 291 -5.64 -18.80 -17.81
N GLU A 292 -5.23 -17.64 -18.32
CA GLU A 292 -3.83 -17.35 -18.68
C GLU A 292 -3.24 -16.23 -17.81
N ARG A 293 -2.12 -16.53 -17.13
CA ARG A 293 -1.42 -15.52 -16.31
C ARG A 293 -0.68 -14.52 -17.20
N TYR A 294 -0.67 -13.25 -16.80
CA TYR A 294 0.06 -12.19 -17.49
C TYR A 294 0.81 -11.26 -16.54
N LEU A 295 1.78 -10.51 -17.06
CA LEU A 295 2.49 -9.46 -16.33
C LEU A 295 1.76 -8.13 -16.49
N LEU A 296 1.44 -7.45 -15.39
CA LEU A 296 0.80 -6.14 -15.41
C LEU A 296 1.80 -5.07 -14.95
N VAL A 297 2.21 -4.20 -15.87
CA VAL A 297 3.27 -3.19 -15.67
C VAL A 297 2.69 -1.80 -15.81
N GLY A 298 2.96 -0.88 -14.88
CA GLY A 298 2.32 0.44 -14.96
C GLY A 298 2.80 1.43 -13.91
N PRO A 299 2.43 2.71 -14.06
CA PRO A 299 2.93 3.79 -13.23
C PRO A 299 2.31 3.78 -11.83
N GLY A 300 3.15 4.08 -10.84
CA GLY A 300 2.73 4.21 -9.46
C GLY A 300 2.15 2.89 -8.93
N ARG A 301 1.18 3.02 -8.03
CA ARG A 301 0.63 1.87 -7.29
C ARG A 301 -0.72 1.41 -7.85
N TRP A 302 -0.87 0.11 -8.08
CA TRP A 302 -2.13 -0.52 -8.50
C TRP A 302 -3.20 -0.43 -7.40
N GLY A 303 -4.47 -0.25 -7.78
CA GLY A 303 -5.58 -0.07 -6.85
C GLY A 303 -5.49 1.24 -6.08
N SER A 304 -5.26 2.35 -6.78
CA SER A 304 -5.17 3.66 -6.15
C SER A 304 -6.52 4.34 -5.95
N SER A 305 -6.74 4.87 -4.74
CA SER A 305 -7.81 5.84 -4.48
C SER A 305 -7.44 7.26 -4.94
N ASN A 306 -6.15 7.55 -5.18
CA ASN A 306 -5.68 8.77 -5.81
C ASN A 306 -5.10 8.42 -7.20
N PRO A 307 -5.89 8.54 -8.28
CA PRO A 307 -5.47 8.12 -9.62
C PRO A 307 -4.25 8.87 -10.17
N VAL A 308 -3.93 10.06 -9.64
CA VAL A 308 -2.75 10.83 -10.03
C VAL A 308 -1.44 10.12 -9.63
N LEU A 309 -1.47 9.32 -8.56
CA LEU A 309 -0.31 8.62 -8.00
C LEU A 309 -0.27 7.12 -8.35
N GLY A 310 -1.19 6.63 -9.18
CA GLY A 310 -1.23 5.23 -9.61
C GLY A 310 -2.59 4.82 -10.16
N VAL A 311 -2.67 3.64 -10.79
CA VAL A 311 -3.85 3.23 -11.56
C VAL A 311 -5.01 2.73 -10.65
N PRO A 312 -6.24 3.25 -10.80
CA PRO A 312 -7.38 2.93 -9.93
C PRO A 312 -8.10 1.62 -10.32
N VAL A 313 -7.34 0.55 -10.51
CA VAL A 313 -7.87 -0.80 -10.84
C VAL A 313 -8.53 -1.47 -9.63
N GLN A 314 -9.60 -2.21 -9.87
CA GLN A 314 -10.21 -3.13 -8.92
C GLN A 314 -9.65 -4.55 -9.11
N TYR A 315 -9.74 -5.39 -8.08
CA TYR A 315 -9.28 -6.78 -8.17
C TYR A 315 -9.91 -7.55 -9.35
N SER A 316 -11.20 -7.32 -9.64
CA SER A 316 -11.89 -7.94 -10.79
C SER A 316 -11.32 -7.54 -12.16
N GLU A 317 -10.54 -6.47 -12.23
CA GLU A 317 -9.92 -5.98 -13.47
C GLU A 317 -8.50 -6.51 -13.68
N LEU A 318 -7.92 -7.20 -12.69
CA LEU A 318 -6.55 -7.73 -12.75
C LEU A 318 -6.41 -9.13 -12.19
N SER A 319 -7.53 -9.81 -11.93
CA SER A 319 -7.57 -11.11 -11.25
C SER A 319 -6.69 -12.14 -11.94
N ASN A 320 -6.54 -12.13 -13.26
CA ASN A 320 -5.69 -13.07 -14.01
C ASN A 320 -4.22 -12.66 -14.10
N SER A 321 -3.81 -11.53 -13.51
CA SER A 321 -2.40 -11.17 -13.45
C SER A 321 -1.62 -12.22 -12.65
N GLY A 322 -0.38 -12.49 -13.07
CA GLY A 322 0.57 -13.34 -12.37
C GLY A 322 1.68 -12.54 -11.68
N CYS A 323 1.93 -11.32 -12.12
CA CYS A 323 2.85 -10.39 -11.47
C CYS A 323 2.39 -8.95 -11.70
N LEU A 324 2.39 -8.15 -10.63
CA LEU A 324 2.22 -6.71 -10.67
C LEU A 324 3.58 -6.03 -10.59
N VAL A 325 3.89 -5.22 -11.60
CA VAL A 325 5.07 -4.35 -11.62
C VAL A 325 4.62 -2.91 -11.39
N GLU A 326 5.10 -2.30 -10.30
CA GLU A 326 4.86 -0.89 -9.99
C GLU A 326 6.08 -0.07 -10.44
N LEU A 327 5.90 0.76 -11.47
CA LEU A 327 6.91 1.67 -11.97
C LEU A 327 6.91 2.96 -11.14
N GLY A 328 7.94 3.12 -10.31
CA GLY A 328 8.27 4.38 -9.65
C GLY A 328 9.00 5.31 -10.60
N ILE A 329 8.44 6.49 -10.86
CA ILE A 329 9.02 7.52 -11.72
C ILE A 329 9.16 8.80 -10.89
N PRO A 330 10.25 8.95 -10.12
CA PRO A 330 10.44 10.09 -9.21
C PRO A 330 10.33 11.45 -9.91
N SER A 331 10.77 11.55 -11.17
CA SER A 331 10.67 12.77 -11.98
C SER A 331 9.23 13.24 -12.23
N LYS A 332 8.24 12.35 -12.06
CA LYS A 332 6.81 12.63 -12.22
C LYS A 332 6.04 12.64 -10.90
N GLY A 333 6.74 12.58 -9.76
CA GLY A 333 6.10 12.45 -8.44
C GLY A 333 5.36 11.13 -8.22
N MET A 334 5.51 10.15 -9.11
CA MET A 334 4.89 8.84 -9.02
C MET A 334 5.85 7.87 -8.32
N ALA A 335 5.98 7.98 -7.00
CA ALA A 335 6.69 6.98 -6.20
C ALA A 335 5.64 6.06 -5.54
N PRO A 336 5.65 4.74 -5.81
CA PRO A 336 4.73 3.82 -5.14
C PRO A 336 5.04 3.76 -3.64
N GLU A 337 4.20 4.39 -2.83
CA GLU A 337 4.21 4.23 -1.38
C GLU A 337 3.48 2.97 -0.91
N LEU A 338 3.88 2.50 0.27
CA LEU A 338 3.44 1.28 0.97
C LEU A 338 1.94 0.99 0.82
N SER A 339 1.66 -0.22 0.35
CA SER A 339 0.30 -0.71 0.08
C SER A 339 -0.24 -1.78 0.99
N TYR A 340 0.66 -2.34 1.79
CA TYR A 340 0.38 -3.52 2.58
C TYR A 340 -0.58 -3.18 3.73
N GLY A 341 -1.56 -4.07 3.94
CA GLY A 341 -2.65 -3.87 4.89
C GLY A 341 -3.99 -3.45 4.28
N THR A 342 -4.04 -3.11 2.99
CA THR A 342 -5.32 -2.91 2.29
C THR A 342 -5.92 -4.26 1.88
N HIS A 343 -7.26 -4.38 1.94
CA HIS A 343 -7.99 -5.55 1.41
C HIS A 343 -7.52 -5.96 0.00
N PHE A 344 -7.20 -4.96 -0.83
CA PHE A 344 -6.67 -5.16 -2.18
C PHE A 344 -5.40 -6.03 -2.20
N PHE A 345 -4.48 -5.90 -1.24
CA PHE A 345 -3.26 -6.71 -1.22
C PHE A 345 -3.48 -8.13 -0.68
N LEU A 346 -4.47 -8.34 0.20
CA LEU A 346 -4.83 -9.67 0.68
C LEU A 346 -5.48 -10.52 -0.42
N ASP A 347 -6.31 -9.90 -1.26
CA ASP A 347 -6.93 -10.57 -2.41
C ASP A 347 -5.86 -10.99 -3.44
N LEU A 348 -4.84 -10.14 -3.66
CA LEU A 348 -3.69 -10.47 -4.53
C LEU A 348 -2.86 -11.64 -4.00
N ASP A 349 -2.68 -11.69 -2.68
CA ASP A 349 -1.89 -12.72 -2.00
C ASP A 349 -2.55 -14.11 -2.12
N GLY A 350 -3.87 -14.20 -1.89
CA GLY A 350 -4.61 -15.45 -2.09
C GLY A 350 -4.45 -16.05 -3.49
N ASP A 351 -4.17 -15.21 -4.48
CA ASP A 351 -4.00 -15.58 -5.88
C ASP A 351 -2.56 -15.84 -6.33
N ASN A 352 -1.59 -15.78 -5.41
CA ASN A 352 -0.17 -15.91 -5.69
C ASN A 352 0.34 -14.91 -6.75
N ILE A 353 -0.21 -13.69 -6.75
CA ILE A 353 0.20 -12.64 -7.70
C ILE A 353 1.52 -12.06 -7.20
N LEU A 354 2.58 -12.24 -7.99
CA LEU A 354 3.90 -11.72 -7.67
C LEU A 354 3.90 -10.18 -7.68
N TYR A 355 4.85 -9.59 -6.98
CA TYR A 355 4.93 -8.15 -6.82
C TYR A 355 6.36 -7.65 -7.01
N LEU A 356 6.57 -6.73 -7.96
CA LEU A 356 7.89 -6.23 -8.37
C LEU A 356 7.90 -4.69 -8.47
N PRO A 357 8.40 -3.96 -7.46
CA PRO A 357 8.66 -2.53 -7.58
C PRO A 357 9.91 -2.26 -8.41
N VAL A 358 9.82 -1.30 -9.33
CA VAL A 358 10.94 -0.87 -10.19
C VAL A 358 11.01 0.65 -10.20
N PHE A 359 12.15 1.23 -9.81
CA PHE A 359 12.34 2.68 -9.73
C PHE A 359 13.22 3.19 -10.87
N ASP A 360 12.66 4.05 -11.72
CA ASP A 360 13.37 4.66 -12.84
C ASP A 360 14.51 5.57 -12.35
N GLY A 361 15.72 5.36 -12.88
CA GLY A 361 16.92 6.11 -12.50
C GLY A 361 17.60 5.69 -11.19
N GLU A 362 17.04 4.73 -10.44
CA GLU A 362 17.65 4.24 -9.20
C GLU A 362 18.77 3.21 -9.49
N LYS A 363 19.89 3.32 -8.76
CA LYS A 363 21.03 2.40 -8.93
C LYS A 363 20.59 0.95 -8.70
N GLY A 364 20.86 0.08 -9.69
CA GLY A 364 20.53 -1.35 -9.63
C GLY A 364 19.11 -1.69 -10.08
N ASN A 365 18.28 -0.69 -10.41
CA ASN A 365 17.01 -0.89 -11.08
C ASN A 365 17.20 -0.76 -12.59
N VAL A 366 16.35 -1.43 -13.37
CA VAL A 366 16.30 -1.33 -14.82
C VAL A 366 14.85 -1.13 -15.25
N TYR A 367 14.59 -0.07 -15.99
CA TYR A 367 13.36 0.13 -16.72
C TYR A 367 13.70 0.32 -18.20
N ASN A 368 13.58 -0.75 -18.99
CA ASN A 368 13.97 -0.75 -20.39
C ASN A 368 12.90 -0.09 -21.28
N LYS A 369 12.85 1.25 -21.27
CA LYS A 369 11.93 2.03 -22.12
C LYS A 369 12.06 1.68 -23.60
N GLY A 370 13.29 1.48 -24.08
CA GLY A 370 13.57 1.10 -25.47
C GLY A 370 12.91 -0.22 -25.87
N TRP A 371 12.82 -1.20 -24.95
CA TRP A 371 12.09 -2.45 -25.20
C TRP A 371 10.59 -2.19 -25.39
N PHE A 372 9.95 -1.39 -24.52
CA PHE A 372 8.53 -1.05 -24.64
C PHE A 372 8.20 -0.19 -25.87
N GLU A 373 9.16 0.60 -26.36
CA GLU A 373 8.98 1.47 -27.54
C GLU A 373 9.23 0.75 -28.86
N SER A 374 10.15 -0.22 -28.90
CA SER A 374 10.58 -0.88 -30.14
C SER A 374 9.83 -2.16 -30.49
N ARG A 375 9.24 -2.85 -29.51
CA ARG A 375 8.50 -4.10 -29.74
C ARG A 375 7.10 -3.83 -30.29
N GLU A 376 6.59 -4.76 -31.10
CA GLU A 376 5.20 -4.72 -31.55
C GLU A 376 4.23 -5.00 -30.40
N TRP A 377 3.13 -4.25 -30.37
CA TRP A 377 2.08 -4.37 -29.38
C TRP A 377 0.72 -4.06 -30.00
N THR A 378 -0.33 -4.54 -29.35
CA THR A 378 -1.72 -4.17 -29.70
C THR A 378 -2.31 -3.27 -28.63
N SER A 379 -3.03 -2.23 -29.05
CA SER A 379 -3.73 -1.33 -28.14
C SER A 379 -4.97 -2.01 -27.56
N ALA A 380 -5.28 -1.75 -26.29
CA ALA A 380 -6.66 -1.88 -25.80
C ALA A 380 -7.53 -0.73 -26.35
N HIS A 381 -8.76 -0.58 -25.87
CA HIS A 381 -9.59 0.57 -26.23
C HIS A 381 -8.99 1.90 -25.76
N HIS A 382 -8.17 1.89 -24.70
CA HIS A 382 -7.47 3.07 -24.21
C HIS A 382 -6.02 3.10 -24.73
N PRO A 383 -5.54 4.22 -25.33
CA PRO A 383 -4.23 4.29 -25.98
C PRO A 383 -3.04 4.14 -25.02
N ALA A 384 -3.23 4.45 -23.73
CA ALA A 384 -2.21 4.23 -22.71
C ALA A 384 -1.98 2.74 -22.39
N VAL A 385 -2.89 1.83 -22.75
CA VAL A 385 -2.80 0.41 -22.40
C VAL A 385 -2.34 -0.40 -23.60
N ARG A 386 -1.15 -0.97 -23.49
CA ARG A 386 -0.49 -1.78 -24.51
C ARG A 386 -0.45 -3.24 -24.10
N HIS A 387 -0.70 -4.14 -25.05
CA HIS A 387 -0.58 -5.58 -24.88
C HIS A 387 0.54 -6.13 -25.76
N TYR A 388 1.55 -6.71 -25.13
CA TYR A 388 2.69 -7.36 -25.78
C TYR A 388 2.54 -8.88 -25.68
N ARG A 389 2.96 -9.58 -26.73
CA ARG A 389 3.03 -11.04 -26.78
C ARG A 389 4.50 -11.47 -26.89
N GLY A 390 4.84 -12.58 -26.25
CA GLY A 390 6.20 -13.13 -26.27
C GLY A 390 6.34 -14.30 -25.32
N THR A 391 7.54 -14.53 -24.79
CA THR A 391 7.78 -15.49 -23.71
C THR A 391 8.63 -14.83 -22.64
N PHE A 392 8.06 -14.67 -21.44
CA PHE A 392 8.65 -13.91 -20.35
C PHE A 392 8.81 -14.76 -19.09
N ASP A 393 9.90 -14.55 -18.38
CA ASP A 393 10.11 -15.11 -17.04
C ASP A 393 10.17 -13.98 -16.01
N VAL A 394 9.62 -14.22 -14.83
CA VAL A 394 9.76 -13.37 -13.64
C VAL A 394 10.41 -14.16 -12.54
N LEU A 395 11.51 -13.64 -12.01
CA LEU A 395 12.26 -14.24 -10.92
C LEU A 395 12.45 -13.19 -9.83
N LEU A 396 11.94 -13.47 -8.64
CA LEU A 396 12.06 -12.62 -7.45
C LEU A 396 12.81 -13.40 -6.39
N ASP A 397 13.89 -12.82 -5.89
CA ASP A 397 14.72 -13.32 -4.80
C ASP A 397 14.65 -12.32 -3.64
N GLY A 398 13.94 -12.70 -2.58
CA GLY A 398 13.78 -11.89 -1.38
C GLY A 398 15.04 -11.80 -0.52
N ASP A 399 15.96 -12.76 -0.63
CA ASP A 399 17.20 -12.79 0.13
C ASP A 399 18.20 -11.78 -0.43
N SER A 400 18.37 -11.76 -1.76
CA SER A 400 19.20 -10.75 -2.43
C SER A 400 18.47 -9.43 -2.73
N GLU A 401 17.17 -9.37 -2.43
CA GLU A 401 16.27 -8.25 -2.71
C GLU A 401 16.08 -7.97 -4.21
N VAL A 402 16.54 -8.86 -5.10
CA VAL A 402 16.51 -8.65 -6.55
C VAL A 402 15.29 -9.28 -7.18
N GLY A 403 14.64 -8.56 -8.08
CA GLY A 403 13.59 -9.08 -8.95
C GLY A 403 13.88 -8.73 -10.40
N VAL A 404 13.59 -9.63 -11.33
CA VAL A 404 13.84 -9.43 -12.77
C VAL A 404 12.68 -9.94 -13.62
N VAL A 405 12.38 -9.22 -14.69
CA VAL A 405 11.55 -9.66 -15.81
C VAL A 405 12.43 -9.82 -17.04
N ILE A 406 12.41 -11.03 -17.61
CA ILE A 406 13.30 -11.46 -18.68
C ILE A 406 12.47 -11.72 -19.94
N ASP A 407 12.92 -11.18 -21.08
CA ASP A 407 12.50 -11.60 -22.42
C ASP A 407 13.30 -12.83 -22.84
N LYS A 408 12.66 -13.98 -23.06
CA LYS A 408 13.35 -15.19 -23.54
C LYS A 408 13.54 -15.19 -25.06
N GLY A 409 13.01 -14.18 -25.75
CA GLY A 409 12.84 -14.18 -27.20
C GLY A 409 11.92 -15.31 -27.68
N ASP A 410 11.66 -15.36 -28.98
CA ASP A 410 11.01 -16.51 -29.62
C ASP A 410 11.99 -17.68 -29.67
N THR A 411 12.27 -18.27 -28.52
CA THR A 411 12.80 -19.63 -28.50
C THR A 411 11.65 -20.55 -28.90
N GLU A 412 11.52 -20.80 -30.21
CA GLU A 412 10.83 -21.98 -30.71
C GLU A 412 11.25 -23.15 -29.82
N VAL A 413 10.28 -23.74 -29.13
CA VAL A 413 10.42 -25.03 -28.49
C VAL A 413 10.74 -26.01 -29.62
N LYS A 414 12.02 -26.21 -29.91
CA LYS A 414 12.48 -27.35 -30.70
C LYS A 414 12.19 -28.58 -29.84
N GLY A 415 10.99 -29.12 -30.05
CA GLY A 415 10.59 -30.41 -29.51
C GLY A 415 11.67 -31.44 -29.79
N LYS A 416 11.99 -32.21 -28.75
CA LYS A 416 12.57 -33.54 -28.92
C LYS A 416 11.49 -34.56 -28.64
#